data_AF-A0A7C1R4M4-F1
#
_entry.id   AF-A0A7C1R4M4-F1
#
_cell.length_a   1.000
_cell.length_b   1.000
_cell.length_c   1.000
_cell.angle_alpha   90.00
_cell.angle_beta   90.00
_cell.angle_gamma   90.00
#
_symmetry.space_group_name_H-M   'P 1'
#
loop_
_entity.id
_entity.type
_entity.pdbx_description
1 polymer ?
#
loop_
_entity_poly.entity_id
_entity_poly.type
_entity_poly.pdbx_seq_one_letter_code
_entity_poly.pdbx_strand_id
1 'polypeptide(L)'
;NYTDAELKKFIEAQGGITGVREEYIEKIESADSQEKAQKLQMKANDEMVSVIEDSGMDIPTYNAIATAYSSEPKVRNRIEALM
;
A
#
# COMPACT_ATOMS: atom_id res chain seq x y z
N ASN A 1 -17.90 -1.77 9.43
CA ASN A 1 -17.79 -0.31 9.67
C ASN A 1 -16.39 -0.02 10.16
N TYR A 2 -15.61 0.77 9.43
CA TYR A 2 -14.25 1.17 9.82
C TYR A 2 -14.29 2.47 10.63
N THR A 3 -13.42 2.60 11.61
CA THR A 3 -13.20 3.81 12.40
C THR A 3 -12.37 4.82 11.60
N ASP A 4 -12.47 6.12 11.94
CA ASP A 4 -11.64 7.14 11.28
C ASP A 4 -10.15 6.91 11.54
N ALA A 5 -9.79 6.31 12.69
CA ALA A 5 -8.41 5.94 13.00
C ALA A 5 -7.89 4.84 12.06
N GLU A 6 -8.68 3.80 11.79
CA GLU A 6 -8.32 2.76 10.81
C GLU A 6 -8.20 3.35 9.40
N LEU A 7 -9.13 4.22 9.00
CA LEU A 7 -9.07 4.86 7.68
C LEU A 7 -7.86 5.79 7.53
N LYS A 8 -7.45 6.51 8.58
CA LYS A 8 -6.23 7.34 8.58
C LYS A 8 -4.96 6.50 8.45
N LYS A 9 -4.85 5.40 9.20
CA LYS A 9 -3.73 4.45 9.06
C LYS A 9 -3.67 3.87 7.64
N PHE A 10 -4.83 3.57 7.05
CA PHE A 10 -4.90 3.11 5.67
C PHE A 10 -4.37 4.17 4.69
N ILE A 11 -4.74 5.45 4.87
CA ILE A 11 -4.23 6.56 4.04
C ILE A 11 -2.71 6.66 4.16
N GLU A 12 -2.17 6.59 5.37
CA GLU A 12 -0.72 6.61 5.64
C GLU A 12 0.00 5.44 4.97
N ALA A 13 -0.50 4.20 5.17
CA ALA A 13 0.04 3.01 4.54
C ALA A 13 -0.02 3.09 3.00
N GLN A 14 -1.14 3.54 2.43
CA GLN A 14 -1.32 3.68 0.99
C GLN A 14 -0.35 4.70 0.39
N GLY A 15 -0.08 5.80 1.10
CA GLY A 15 0.93 6.77 0.73
C GLY A 15 2.33 6.15 0.68
N GLY A 16 2.73 5.44 1.75
CA GLY A 16 4.01 4.75 1.80
C GLY A 16 4.16 3.66 0.73
N ILE A 17 3.12 2.84 0.51
CA ILE A 17 3.11 1.80 -0.53
C ILE A 17 3.27 2.41 -1.92
N THR A 18 2.64 3.55 -2.18
CA THR A 18 2.79 4.27 -3.45
C THR A 18 4.24 4.72 -3.64
N GLY A 19 4.86 5.29 -2.61
CA GLY A 19 6.27 5.68 -2.65
C GLY A 19 7.21 4.51 -2.92
N VAL A 20 7.03 3.39 -2.20
CA VAL A 20 7.79 2.15 -2.45
C VAL A 20 7.57 1.67 -3.88
N ARG A 21 6.34 1.67 -4.38
CA ARG A 21 6.03 1.24 -5.75
C ARG A 21 6.78 2.08 -6.78
N GLU A 22 6.75 3.40 -6.66
CA GLU A 22 7.44 4.32 -7.57
C GLU A 22 8.95 4.08 -7.55
N GLU A 23 9.55 4.00 -6.35
CA GLU A 23 10.98 3.74 -6.18
C GLU A 23 11.41 2.41 -6.83
N TYR A 24 10.63 1.35 -6.65
CA TYR A 24 10.98 0.04 -7.20
C TYR A 24 10.69 -0.07 -8.69
N ILE A 25 9.69 0.64 -9.24
CA ILE A 25 9.48 0.72 -10.70
C ILE A 25 10.75 1.24 -11.38
N GLU A 26 11.30 2.36 -10.90
CA GLU A 26 12.52 2.94 -11.47
C GLU A 26 13.71 1.98 -11.38
N LYS A 27 13.89 1.29 -10.25
CA LYS A 27 14.96 0.30 -10.06
C LYS A 27 14.80 -0.92 -10.96
N ILE A 28 13.56 -1.39 -11.15
CA ILE A 28 13.25 -2.56 -11.97
C ILE A 28 13.45 -2.24 -13.45
N GLU A 29 13.00 -1.08 -13.91
CA GLU A 29 13.22 -0.62 -15.29
C GLU A 29 14.71 -0.42 -15.59
N SER A 30 15.49 0.00 -14.59
CA SER A 30 16.94 0.14 -14.67
C SER A 30 17.70 -1.18 -14.44
N ALA A 31 17.02 -2.32 -14.30
CA ALA A 31 17.68 -3.59 -14.00
C ALA A 31 18.29 -4.21 -15.27
N ASP A 32 19.59 -4.52 -15.20
CA ASP A 32 20.37 -5.07 -16.32
C ASP A 32 20.05 -6.56 -16.62
N SER A 33 19.21 -7.19 -15.82
CA SER A 33 18.81 -8.58 -16.00
C SER A 33 17.44 -8.88 -15.40
N GLN A 34 16.78 -9.90 -15.96
CA GLN A 34 15.52 -10.42 -15.43
C GLN A 34 15.66 -10.93 -13.98
N GLU A 35 16.80 -11.54 -13.62
CA GLU A 35 17.04 -12.00 -12.25
C GLU A 35 17.10 -10.81 -11.25
N LYS A 36 17.75 -9.71 -11.63
CA LYS A 36 17.82 -8.49 -10.81
C LYS A 36 16.43 -7.85 -10.67
N ALA A 37 15.67 -7.78 -11.75
CA ALA A 37 14.29 -7.31 -11.74
C ALA A 37 13.40 -8.16 -10.80
N GLN A 38 13.52 -9.48 -10.84
CA GLN A 38 12.78 -10.37 -9.94
C GLN A 38 13.14 -10.17 -8.46
N LYS A 39 14.43 -10.02 -8.14
CA LYS A 39 14.87 -9.72 -6.76
C LYS A 39 14.33 -8.38 -6.28
N LEU A 40 14.31 -7.37 -7.14
CA LEU A 40 13.75 -6.06 -6.82
C LEU A 40 12.24 -6.15 -6.57
N GLN A 41 11.51 -6.93 -7.38
CA GLN A 41 10.08 -7.15 -7.16
C GLN A 41 9.80 -7.81 -5.81
N MET A 42 10.60 -8.81 -5.41
CA MET A 42 10.46 -9.45 -4.10
C MET A 42 10.69 -8.46 -2.97
N LYS A 43 11.77 -7.67 -3.04
CA LYS A 43 12.07 -6.63 -2.04
C LYS A 43 10.98 -5.56 -1.96
N ALA A 44 10.43 -5.15 -3.10
CA ALA A 44 9.30 -4.23 -3.13
C ALA A 44 8.10 -4.76 -2.34
N ASN A 45 7.78 -6.06 -2.51
CA ASN A 45 6.68 -6.68 -1.78
C ASN A 45 6.97 -6.73 -0.26
N ASP A 46 8.18 -7.09 0.15
CA ASP A 46 8.57 -7.12 1.56
C ASP A 46 8.51 -5.71 2.20
N GLU A 47 8.92 -4.69 1.46
CA GLU A 47 8.90 -3.31 1.90
C GLU A 47 7.47 -2.74 1.97
N MET A 48 6.60 -3.08 1.01
CA MET A 48 5.17 -2.76 1.09
C MET A 48 4.50 -3.39 2.32
N VAL A 49 4.88 -4.63 2.68
CA VAL A 49 4.39 -5.27 3.91
C VAL A 49 4.88 -4.50 5.14
N SER A 50 6.16 -4.13 5.17
CA SER A 50 6.74 -3.38 6.28
C SER A 50 6.05 -2.02 6.47
N VAL A 51 5.74 -1.31 5.38
CA VAL A 51 4.97 -0.04 5.44
C VAL A 51 3.60 -0.21 6.08
N ILE A 52 2.89 -1.31 5.77
CA ILE A 52 1.58 -1.60 6.37
C ILE A 52 1.74 -1.80 7.88
N GLU A 53 2.70 -2.64 8.29
CA GLU A 53 2.96 -2.91 9.69
C GLU A 53 3.39 -1.66 10.47
N ASP A 54 4.25 -0.83 9.88
CA ASP A 54 4.75 0.43 10.46
C ASP A 54 3.65 1.48 10.65
N SER A 55 2.61 1.47 9.80
CA SER A 55 1.39 2.29 10.00
C SER A 55 0.55 1.83 11.21
N GLY A 56 0.93 0.73 11.86
CA GLY A 56 0.20 0.10 12.94
C GLY A 56 -1.12 -0.53 12.47
N MET A 57 -1.16 -0.98 11.21
CA MET A 57 -2.26 -1.71 10.60
C MET A 57 -1.79 -3.13 10.25
N ASP A 58 -2.65 -4.13 10.44
CA ASP A 58 -2.36 -5.48 9.96
C ASP A 58 -2.73 -5.67 8.48
N ILE A 59 -2.02 -6.57 7.80
CA ILE A 59 -2.21 -6.85 6.37
C ILE A 59 -3.67 -7.24 6.03
N PRO A 60 -4.35 -8.14 6.77
CA PRO A 60 -5.76 -8.44 6.54
C PRO A 60 -6.67 -7.21 6.57
N THR A 61 -6.52 -6.33 7.57
CA THR A 61 -7.31 -5.09 7.70
C THR A 61 -7.04 -4.14 6.55
N TYR A 62 -5.77 -3.95 6.18
CA TYR A 62 -5.40 -3.14 5.01
C TYR A 62 -6.09 -3.64 3.73
N ASN A 63 -6.00 -4.94 3.46
CA ASN A 63 -6.61 -5.56 2.28
C ASN A 63 -8.14 -5.45 2.27
N ALA A 64 -8.78 -5.57 3.45
CA ALA A 64 -10.22 -5.39 3.58
C ALA A 64 -10.63 -3.95 3.25
N ILE A 65 -9.91 -2.95 3.78
CA ILE A 65 -10.18 -1.53 3.49
C ILE A 65 -9.88 -1.22 2.01
N ALA A 66 -8.80 -1.73 1.44
CA ALA A 66 -8.47 -1.55 0.02
C ALA A 66 -9.57 -2.12 -0.90
N THR A 67 -10.08 -3.30 -0.57
CA THR A 67 -11.19 -3.93 -1.31
C THR A 67 -12.44 -3.07 -1.21
N ALA A 68 -12.80 -2.62 0.00
CA ALA A 68 -13.97 -1.78 0.23
C ALA A 68 -13.83 -0.38 -0.40
N TYR A 69 -12.63 0.21 -0.44
CA TYR A 69 -12.37 1.47 -1.14
C TYR A 69 -12.69 1.36 -2.64
N SER A 70 -12.39 0.21 -3.24
CA SER A 70 -12.67 -0.07 -4.65
C SER A 70 -14.16 -0.36 -4.91
N SER A 71 -14.83 -1.14 -4.05
CA SER A 71 -16.18 -1.65 -4.29
C SER A 71 -17.31 -0.88 -3.60
N GLU A 72 -17.03 -0.16 -2.51
CA GLU A 72 -18.02 0.51 -1.66
C GLU A 72 -17.88 2.04 -1.72
N PRO A 73 -18.80 2.77 -2.39
CA PRO A 73 -18.75 4.23 -2.48
C PRO A 73 -18.73 4.93 -1.11
N LYS A 74 -19.39 4.34 -0.10
CA LYS A 74 -19.41 4.91 1.25
C LYS A 74 -18.02 4.91 1.91
N VAL A 75 -17.24 3.85 1.70
CA VAL A 75 -15.89 3.73 2.26
C VAL A 75 -14.96 4.68 1.53
N ARG A 76 -15.06 4.73 0.19
CA ARG A 76 -14.34 5.70 -0.64
C ARG A 76 -14.57 7.15 -0.19
N ASN A 77 -15.82 7.58 -0.11
CA ASN A 77 -16.16 8.95 0.27
C ASN A 77 -15.64 9.31 1.68
N ARG A 78 -15.59 8.34 2.60
CA ARG A 78 -15.03 8.56 3.95
C ARG A 78 -13.51 8.70 3.92
N ILE A 79 -12.82 7.90 3.12
CA ILE A 79 -11.38 8.00 2.95
C ILE A 79 -11.03 9.35 2.29
N GLU A 80 -11.74 9.73 1.22
CA GLU A 80 -11.56 11.03 0.54
C GLU A 80 -11.81 12.23 1.46
N ALA A 81 -12.78 12.14 2.39
CA ALA A 81 -13.04 13.19 3.36
C ALA A 81 -11.98 13.30 4.47
N LEU A 82 -11.10 12.30 4.61
CA LEU A 82 -10.04 12.24 5.62
C LEU A 82 -8.64 12.56 5.06
N MET A 83 -8.49 12.65 3.73
CA MET A 83 -7.29 13.13 3.04
C MET A 83 -7.18 14.66 3.12
#